data_AF-A0A6J6LMZ0-F1
#
_entry.id   AF-A0A6J6LMZ0-F1
#
_cell.length_a   1.000
_cell.length_b   1.000
_cell.length_c   1.000
_cell.angle_alpha   90.00
_cell.angle_beta   90.00
_cell.angle_gamma   90.00
#
_symmetry.space_group_name_H-M   'P 1'
#
loop_
_entity.id
_entity.type
_entity.pdbx_description
1 polymer ?
#
loop_
_entity_poly.entity_id
_entity_poly.type
_entity_poly.pdbx_seq_one_letter_code
_entity_poly.pdbx_strand_id
1 'polypeptide(L)' 'MATGRLDGANCRGAEKVRRIAQWCEEAGLTLNAVEYAYGDSNGDKEMLELARQSFYVAKDELTEVPS' A
#
# COMPACT_ATOMS: atom_id res chain seq x y z
N MET A 1 14.86 -22.52 8.31
CA MET A 1 13.73 -23.43 8.00
C MET A 1 12.49 -22.54 7.86
N ALA A 2 11.80 -22.54 6.72
CA ALA A 2 10.56 -21.77 6.55
C ALA A 2 9.39 -22.58 7.14
N THR A 3 8.62 -21.98 8.06
CA THR A 3 7.58 -22.68 8.84
C THR A 3 6.19 -22.67 8.18
N GLY A 4 6.01 -21.89 7.11
CA GLY A 4 4.71 -21.67 6.49
C GLY A 4 3.73 -20.84 7.33
N ARG A 5 4.15 -20.34 8.50
CA ARG A 5 3.34 -19.48 9.36
C ARG A 5 3.66 -18.02 9.08
N LEU A 6 2.63 -17.18 9.12
CA LEU A 6 2.78 -15.73 9.11
C LEU A 6 3.10 -15.27 10.53
N ASP A 7 4.00 -14.29 10.65
CA ASP A 7 4.15 -13.52 11.87
C ASP A 7 3.21 -12.32 11.81
N GLY A 8 2.19 -12.33 12.67
CA GLY A 8 1.10 -11.37 12.66
C GLY A 8 0.08 -11.60 11.52
N ALA A 9 -0.72 -10.56 11.27
CA ALA A 9 -1.77 -10.59 10.27
C ALA A 9 -1.21 -10.62 8.83
N ASN A 10 -1.94 -11.29 7.93
CA ASN A 10 -1.64 -11.24 6.51
C ASN A 10 -1.76 -9.81 5.98
N CYS A 11 -0.71 -9.28 5.37
CA CYS A 11 -0.66 -7.92 4.84
C CYS A 11 -1.48 -7.81 3.55
N ARG A 12 -2.80 -7.76 3.69
CA ARG A 12 -3.76 -7.73 2.57
C ARG A 12 -4.95 -6.83 2.92
N GLY A 13 -5.39 -6.07 1.92
CA GLY A 13 -6.52 -5.17 2.02
C GLY A 13 -6.37 -4.14 3.14
N ALA A 14 -7.36 -4.06 4.02
CA ALA A 14 -7.33 -3.19 5.20
C ALA A 14 -6.05 -3.27 6.07
N GLU A 15 -5.37 -4.43 6.14
CA GLU A 15 -4.11 -4.53 6.89
C GLU A 15 -2.97 -3.74 6.22
N LYS A 16 -2.99 -3.57 4.89
CA LYS A 16 -2.05 -2.65 4.20
C LYS A 16 -2.28 -1.22 4.66
N VAL A 17 -3.54 -0.78 4.70
CA VAL A 17 -3.92 0.55 5.20
C VAL A 17 -3.49 0.75 6.65
N ARG A 18 -3.73 -0.23 7.52
CA ARG A 18 -3.32 -0.16 8.94
C ARG A 18 -1.81 0.04 9.09
N ARG A 19 -1.01 -0.70 8.33
CA ARG A 19 0.47 -0.61 8.39
C ARG A 19 0.99 0.70 7.80
N ILE A 20 0.36 1.22 6.74
CA ILE A 20 0.70 2.55 6.20
C ILE A 20 0.39 3.63 7.23
N ALA A 21 -0.78 3.56 7.88
CA ALA A 21 -1.14 4.50 8.94
C ALA A 21 -0.15 4.48 10.10
N GLN A 22 0.25 3.28 10.55
CA GLN A 22 1.28 3.11 11.56
C GLN A 22 2.62 3.72 11.14
N TRP A 23 3.07 3.46 9.90
CA TRP A 23 4.30 4.02 9.37
C TRP A 23 4.26 5.55 9.29
N CYS A 24 3.12 6.13 8.86
CA CYS A 24 2.92 7.58 8.86
C CYS A 24 3.04 8.15 10.29
N GLU A 25 2.37 7.53 11.26
CA GLU A 25 2.44 7.95 12.68
C GLU A 25 3.88 7.92 13.20
N GLU A 26 4.61 6.83 12.96
CA GLU A 26 6.02 6.67 13.36
C GLU A 26 6.93 7.73 12.68
N ALA A 27 6.59 8.14 11.46
CA ALA A 27 7.29 9.18 10.71
C ALA A 27 6.84 10.62 11.05
N GLY A 28 5.85 10.80 11.92
CA GLY A 28 5.25 12.11 12.21
C GLY A 28 4.46 12.70 11.03
N LEU A 29 4.01 11.85 10.12
CA LEU A 29 3.21 12.18 8.94
C LEU A 29 1.73 11.90 9.19
N THR A 30 0.89 12.66 8.52
CA THR A 30 -0.54 12.37 8.43
C THR A 30 -0.82 11.36 7.32
N LEU A 31 -1.87 10.57 7.45
CA LEU A 31 -2.19 9.51 6.47
C LEU A 31 -2.46 10.06 5.05
N ASN A 32 -2.96 11.28 4.95
CA ASN A 32 -3.15 11.99 3.68
C ASN A 32 -1.84 12.48 3.03
N ALA A 33 -0.68 12.28 3.67
CA ALA A 33 0.64 12.56 3.08
C ALA A 33 1.07 11.48 2.08
N VAL A 34 0.32 10.39 1.95
CA VAL A 34 0.55 9.35 0.95
C VAL A 34 0.14 9.87 -0.43
N GLU A 35 1.11 10.42 -1.17
CA GLU A 35 0.86 11.01 -2.49
C GLU A 35 0.60 9.92 -3.54
N TYR A 36 1.38 8.83 -3.54
CA TYR A 36 1.32 7.80 -4.57
C TYR A 36 1.10 6.41 -3.98
N ALA A 37 0.24 5.60 -4.60
CA ALA A 37 0.16 4.17 -4.37
C ALA A 37 0.06 3.39 -5.68
N TYR A 38 0.75 2.25 -5.72
CA TYR A 38 0.77 1.33 -6.85
C TYR A 38 0.40 -0.06 -6.33
N GLY A 39 -0.48 -0.76 -7.03
CA GLY A 39 -0.91 -2.11 -6.66
C GLY A 39 -1.45 -2.86 -7.86
N ASP A 40 -1.35 -4.19 -7.86
CA ASP A 40 -1.66 -5.05 -9.01
C ASP A 40 -2.80 -6.03 -8.72
N SER A 41 -3.34 -5.99 -7.49
CA SER A 41 -4.29 -6.99 -7.02
C SER A 41 -5.51 -6.37 -6.33
N ASN A 42 -6.58 -7.16 -6.21
CA ASN A 42 -7.74 -6.78 -5.41
C ASN A 42 -7.40 -6.54 -3.92
N GLY A 43 -6.28 -7.08 -3.44
CA GLY A 43 -5.80 -6.86 -2.07
C GLY A 43 -5.16 -5.49 -1.86
N ASP A 44 -5.03 -4.68 -2.91
CA ASP A 44 -4.48 -3.32 -2.85
C ASP A 44 -5.56 -2.25 -2.86
N LYS A 45 -6.82 -2.64 -3.09
CA LYS A 45 -7.92 -1.69 -3.34
C LYS A 45 -8.04 -0.63 -2.24
N GLU A 46 -8.05 -1.02 -0.96
CA GLU A 46 -8.17 -0.02 0.13
C GLU A 46 -6.93 0.88 0.24
N MET A 47 -5.73 0.39 -0.11
CA MET A 47 -4.51 1.21 -0.15
C MET A 47 -4.55 2.20 -1.31
N LEU A 48 -5.04 1.78 -2.48
CA LEU A 48 -5.19 2.63 -3.65
C LEU A 48 -6.21 3.74 -3.39
N GLU A 49 -7.32 3.44 -2.72
CA GLU A 49 -8.34 4.44 -2.34
C GLU A 49 -7.83 5.49 -1.32
N LEU A 50 -6.74 5.17 -0.61
CA LEU A 50 -6.15 6.03 0.41
C LEU A 50 -5.15 7.06 -0.16
N ALA A 51 -4.43 6.70 -1.22
CA ALA A 51 -3.44 7.59 -1.81
C ALA A 51 -4.08 8.70 -2.64
N ARG A 52 -3.42 9.84 -2.72
CA ARG A 52 -3.88 10.96 -3.56
C ARG A 52 -3.86 10.63 -5.05
N GLN A 53 -2.83 9.90 -5.49
CA GLN A 53 -2.68 9.38 -6.84
C GLN A 53 -2.45 7.86 -6.77
N SER A 54 -3.37 7.11 -7.36
CA SER A 54 -3.37 5.65 -7.24
C SER A 54 -3.36 4.97 -8.60
N PHE A 55 -2.55 3.92 -8.74
CA PHE A 55 -2.34 3.23 -10.01
C PHE A 55 -2.55 1.73 -9.83
N TYR A 56 -3.50 1.18 -10.60
CA TYR A 56 -3.64 -0.27 -10.74
C TYR A 56 -2.68 -0.76 -11.84
N VAL A 57 -1.63 -1.45 -11.44
CA VAL A 57 -0.51 -1.83 -12.30
C VAL A 57 -0.62 -3.31 -12.62
N ALA A 58 -1.41 -3.66 -13.63
CA ALA A 58 -1.60 -5.07 -14.00
C ALA A 58 -0.40 -5.62 -14.78
N LYS A 59 -0.07 -5.04 -15.93
CA LYS A 59 1.00 -5.50 -16.84
C LYS A 59 1.74 -4.40 -17.60
N ASP A 60 1.30 -3.15 -17.50
CA ASP A 60 1.95 -2.03 -18.17
C ASP A 60 3.14 -1.54 -17.34
N GLU A 61 4.26 -1.22 -18.01
CA GLU A 61 5.41 -0.58 -17.38
C GLU A 61 5.02 0.82 -16.91
N LEU A 62 5.35 1.14 -15.65
CA LEU A 62 5.27 2.50 -15.15
C LEU A 62 6.40 3.33 -15.77
N THR A 63 6.08 4.08 -16.81
CA THR A 63 7.00 5.07 -17.39
C THR A 63 6.96 6.33 -16.52
N GLU A 64 7.79 6.33 -15.46
CA GLU A 64 8.01 7.42 -14.49
C GLU A 64 6.82 7.80 -13.58
N VAL A 65 7.16 8.42 -12.44
CA VAL A 65 6.16 8.97 -11.51
C VAL A 65 5.43 10.11 -12.23
N PRO A 66 4.10 10.08 -12.37
CA PRO A 66 3.39 11.15 -13.04
C PRO A 66 3.61 12.47 -12.30
N SER A 67 4.12 13.45 -13.05
CA SER A 67 4.41 14.82 -12.64
C SER A 67 3.18 15.62 -12.24
#